data_AF-A0A819FE07-F1
#
_entry.id   AF-A0A819FE07-F1
#
_cell.length_a   1.000
_cell.length_b   1.000
_cell.length_c   1.000
_cell.angle_alpha   90.00
_cell.angle_beta   90.00
_cell.angle_gamma   90.00
#
_symmetry.space_group_name_H-M   'P 1'
#
loop_
_entity.id
_entity.type
_entity.pdbx_description
1 polymer ?
#
loop_
_entity_poly.entity_id
_entity_poly.type
_entity_poly.pdbx_seq_one_letter_code
_entity_poly.pdbx_strand_id
1 'polypeptide(L)'
;MGCVGAVMSSYTQEELDAELAAFVPRLPVAVLMNGGIIKLKGVNGFFNPNSLLDPSWLKGKMTAEEFYQAIDLINKRTAYTQLGMSRVFFATEKPYRDQLRTQAGMAAVQEINQRNPSVRFTYHETVENMQISLAWSNDPAVRLGTRNQAHVGNATVTVLYICVN
;
A
#
# COMPACT_ATOMS: atom_id res chain seq x y z
N MET A 1 -37.43 24.32 -2.66
CA MET A 1 -36.59 23.99 -1.49
C MET A 1 -36.01 22.60 -1.73
N GLY A 2 -34.76 22.52 -2.17
CA GLY A 2 -34.07 21.26 -2.40
C GLY A 2 -32.82 21.24 -1.54
N CYS A 3 -32.92 20.73 -0.32
CA CYS A 3 -31.74 20.34 0.43
C CYS A 3 -31.21 19.08 -0.26
N VAL A 4 -30.26 19.26 -1.17
CA VAL A 4 -29.39 18.17 -1.62
C VAL A 4 -28.60 17.77 -0.38
N GLY A 5 -29.07 16.73 0.31
CA GLY A 5 -28.35 16.12 1.40
C GLY A 5 -27.00 15.70 0.83
N ALA A 6 -25.95 16.44 1.18
CA ALA A 6 -24.59 15.95 1.06
C ALA A 6 -24.52 14.72 1.99
N VAL A 7 -24.84 13.55 1.44
CA VAL A 7 -24.67 12.29 2.14
C VAL A 7 -23.20 12.24 2.48
N MET A 8 -22.88 12.40 3.76
CA MET A 8 -21.54 12.13 4.27
C MET A 8 -21.31 10.63 4.04
N SER A 9 -20.86 10.27 2.84
CA SER A 9 -20.63 8.88 2.46
C SER A 9 -19.44 8.37 3.28
N SER A 10 -19.66 7.31 4.05
CA SER A 10 -18.61 6.54 4.68
C SER A 10 -18.05 5.50 3.71
N TYR A 11 -16.81 5.09 3.92
CA TYR A 11 -16.20 4.02 3.13
C TYR A 11 -16.94 2.70 3.34
N THR A 12 -17.39 2.08 2.26
CA THR A 12 -17.81 0.68 2.24
C THR A 12 -16.64 -0.25 1.93
N GLN A 13 -16.81 -1.55 2.18
CA GLN A 13 -15.78 -2.54 1.84
C GLN A 13 -15.53 -2.59 0.32
N GLU A 14 -16.61 -2.60 -0.48
CA GLU A 14 -16.54 -2.61 -1.94
C GLU A 14 -15.78 -1.40 -2.50
N GLU A 15 -15.99 -0.22 -1.92
CA GLU A 15 -15.26 0.99 -2.30
C GLU A 15 -13.78 0.90 -1.95
N LEU A 16 -13.44 0.42 -0.75
CA LEU A 16 -12.05 0.23 -0.34
C LEU A 16 -11.33 -0.78 -1.23
N ASP A 17 -11.99 -1.88 -1.58
CA ASP A 17 -11.44 -2.89 -2.49
C ASP A 17 -11.20 -2.31 -3.90
N ALA A 18 -12.14 -1.50 -4.41
CA ALA A 18 -12.00 -0.82 -5.68
C ALA A 18 -10.85 0.22 -5.67
N GLU A 19 -10.74 1.01 -4.60
CA GLU A 19 -9.66 1.99 -4.44
C GLU A 19 -8.29 1.30 -4.34
N LEU A 20 -8.20 0.20 -3.58
CA LEU A 20 -6.99 -0.64 -3.53
C LEU A 20 -6.60 -1.14 -4.92
N ALA A 21 -7.54 -1.77 -5.64
CA ALA A 21 -7.28 -2.33 -6.97
C ALA A 21 -6.81 -1.27 -7.98
N ALA A 22 -7.31 -0.04 -7.89
CA ALA A 22 -6.93 1.06 -8.76
C ALA A 22 -5.57 1.69 -8.39
N PHE A 23 -5.25 1.76 -7.09
CA PHE A 23 -4.09 2.46 -6.56
C PHE A 23 -2.83 1.59 -6.51
N VAL A 24 -2.96 0.38 -5.97
CA VAL A 24 -1.86 -0.51 -5.63
C VAL A 24 -0.93 -0.85 -6.81
N PRO A 25 -1.41 -1.12 -8.05
CA PRO A 25 -0.54 -1.41 -9.19
C PRO A 25 0.36 -0.25 -9.62
N ARG A 26 0.08 0.98 -9.14
CA ARG A 26 0.86 2.19 -9.46
C ARG A 26 2.00 2.44 -8.48
N LEU A 27 2.08 1.63 -7.42
CA LEU A 27 3.11 1.75 -6.40
C LEU A 27 4.45 1.16 -6.89
N PRO A 28 5.59 1.62 -6.31
CA PRO A 28 6.92 1.19 -6.73
C PRO A 28 7.11 -0.33 -6.72
N VAL A 29 7.94 -0.81 -7.65
CA VAL A 29 8.42 -2.19 -7.69
C VAL A 29 9.43 -2.45 -6.57
N ALA A 30 9.59 -3.72 -6.21
CA ALA A 30 10.51 -4.17 -5.19
C ALA A 30 11.94 -4.11 -5.71
N VAL A 31 12.88 -3.87 -4.80
CA VAL A 31 14.30 -3.83 -5.11
C VAL A 31 15.01 -4.90 -4.31
N LEU A 32 15.82 -5.73 -4.96
CA LEU A 32 16.72 -6.64 -4.30
C LEU A 32 17.97 -5.88 -3.84
N MET A 33 18.18 -5.83 -2.53
CA MET A 33 19.35 -5.22 -1.91
C MET A 33 20.45 -6.26 -1.68
N ASN A 34 21.67 -5.77 -1.44
CA ASN A 34 22.80 -6.61 -1.04
C ASN A 34 22.43 -7.48 0.17
N GLY A 35 22.88 -8.73 0.18
CA GLY A 35 22.56 -9.69 1.24
C GLY A 35 21.22 -10.44 1.04
N GLY A 36 20.55 -10.28 -0.11
CA GLY A 36 19.32 -11.03 -0.40
C GLY A 36 18.07 -10.48 0.30
N ILE A 37 18.12 -9.20 0.70
CA ILE A 37 16.99 -8.51 1.32
C ILE A 37 16.14 -7.90 0.22
N ILE A 38 14.84 -8.18 0.22
CA ILE A 38 13.89 -7.58 -0.72
C ILE A 38 13.28 -6.35 -0.03
N LYS A 39 13.38 -5.19 -0.66
CA LYS A 39 12.82 -3.92 -0.17
C LYS A 39 11.61 -3.51 -1.01
N LEU A 40 10.48 -3.30 -0.36
CA LEU A 40 9.29 -2.72 -0.97
C LEU A 40 9.08 -1.31 -0.40
N LYS A 41 8.89 -0.34 -1.29
CA LYS A 41 8.44 1.01 -0.92
C LYS A 41 6.93 1.11 -1.13
N GLY A 42 6.25 1.56 -0.10
CA GLY A 42 4.82 1.73 -0.03
C GLY A 42 4.42 3.15 0.36
N VAL A 43 3.13 3.45 0.18
CA VAL A 43 2.55 4.77 0.43
C VAL A 43 1.37 4.58 1.37
N ASN A 44 1.38 5.29 2.49
CA ASN A 44 0.34 5.19 3.52
C ASN A 44 0.05 3.75 3.97
N GLY A 45 1.08 2.91 4.07
CA GLY A 45 0.97 1.50 4.44
C GLY A 45 0.58 0.53 3.32
N PHE A 46 0.33 1.01 2.10
CA PHE A 46 0.03 0.14 0.95
C PHE A 46 1.27 -0.18 0.14
N PHE A 47 1.35 -1.40 -0.39
CA PHE A 47 2.46 -1.91 -1.21
C PHE A 47 1.95 -2.57 -2.49
N ASN A 48 2.75 -2.57 -3.55
CA ASN A 48 2.42 -3.31 -4.77
C ASN A 48 2.64 -4.83 -4.55
N PRO A 49 1.61 -5.70 -4.64
CA PRO A 49 1.77 -7.15 -4.54
C PRO A 49 2.51 -7.70 -5.76
N ASN A 50 2.37 -7.09 -6.94
CA ASN A 50 3.12 -7.49 -8.14
C ASN A 50 4.49 -6.78 -8.23
N SER A 51 5.08 -6.44 -7.08
CA SER A 51 6.31 -5.66 -7.01
C SER A 51 7.57 -6.48 -7.29
N LEU A 52 7.54 -7.80 -7.11
CA LEU A 52 8.69 -8.66 -7.40
C LEU A 52 9.01 -8.65 -8.89
N LEU A 53 10.26 -8.33 -9.23
CA LEU A 53 10.74 -8.42 -10.62
C LEU A 53 11.13 -9.85 -11.01
N ASP A 54 11.59 -10.65 -10.05
CA ASP A 54 11.96 -12.05 -10.26
C ASP A 54 11.52 -12.92 -9.07
N PRO A 55 10.67 -13.94 -9.28
CA PRO A 55 10.28 -14.89 -8.25
C PRO A 55 11.45 -15.63 -7.58
N SER A 56 12.59 -15.75 -8.26
CA SER A 56 13.79 -16.43 -7.72
C SER A 56 14.34 -15.77 -6.45
N TRP A 57 13.99 -14.50 -6.21
CA TRP A 57 14.40 -13.75 -5.01
C TRP A 57 13.87 -14.36 -3.71
N LEU A 58 12.77 -15.11 -3.78
CA LEU A 58 12.19 -15.81 -2.63
C LEU A 58 12.90 -17.13 -2.29
N LYS A 59 13.89 -17.55 -3.12
CA LYS A 59 14.82 -18.68 -2.90
C LYS A 59 14.18 -19.95 -2.33
N GLY A 60 13.03 -20.36 -2.85
CA GLY A 60 12.34 -21.58 -2.40
C GLY A 60 11.86 -21.56 -0.94
N LYS A 61 11.90 -20.40 -0.27
CA LYS A 61 11.38 -20.22 1.10
C LYS A 61 9.95 -19.72 1.13
N MET A 62 9.52 -19.11 0.04
CA MET A 62 8.18 -18.60 -0.17
C MET A 62 7.88 -18.67 -1.67
N THR A 63 6.67 -19.04 -2.03
CA THR A 63 6.17 -19.00 -3.40
C THR A 63 5.75 -17.57 -3.77
N ALA A 64 5.69 -17.28 -5.08
CA ALA A 64 5.19 -15.98 -5.54
C ALA A 64 3.74 -15.73 -5.06
N GLU A 65 2.92 -16.78 -4.98
CA GLU A 65 1.53 -16.68 -4.54
C GLU A 65 1.42 -16.38 -3.03
N GLU A 66 2.21 -17.04 -2.18
CA GLU A 66 2.29 -16.72 -0.76
C GLU A 66 2.76 -15.28 -0.53
N PHE A 67 3.70 -14.81 -1.34
CA PHE A 67 4.13 -13.42 -1.32
C PHE A 67 2.98 -12.46 -1.69
N TYR A 68 2.24 -12.74 -2.78
CA TYR A 68 1.09 -11.93 -3.18
C TYR A 68 0.03 -11.87 -2.09
N GLN A 69 -0.30 -13.02 -1.51
CA GLN A 69 -1.25 -13.12 -0.40
C GLN A 69 -0.77 -12.36 0.84
N ALA A 70 0.52 -12.41 1.16
CA ALA A 70 1.09 -11.67 2.28
C ALA A 70 0.97 -10.14 2.08
N ILE A 71 1.32 -9.64 0.88
CA ILE A 71 1.20 -8.22 0.58
C ILE A 71 -0.27 -7.77 0.51
N ASP A 72 -1.15 -8.57 -0.09
CA ASP A 72 -2.59 -8.29 -0.15
C ASP A 72 -3.22 -8.25 1.25
N LEU A 73 -2.80 -9.15 2.16
CA LEU A 73 -3.24 -9.13 3.56
C LEU A 73 -2.85 -7.83 4.26
N ILE A 74 -1.61 -7.35 4.08
CA ILE A 74 -1.18 -6.06 4.64
C ILE A 74 -2.06 -4.93 4.09
N ASN A 75 -2.20 -4.87 2.77
CA ASN A 75 -2.99 -3.82 2.10
C ASN A 75 -4.45 -3.80 2.59
N LYS A 76 -5.11 -4.96 2.66
CA LYS A 76 -6.50 -5.07 3.13
C LYS A 76 -6.64 -4.67 4.59
N ARG A 77 -5.76 -5.15 5.47
CA ARG A 77 -5.77 -4.76 6.90
C ARG A 77 -5.61 -3.26 7.05
N THR A 78 -4.69 -2.66 6.29
CA THR A 78 -4.49 -1.21 6.27
C THR A 78 -5.71 -0.46 5.74
N ALA A 79 -6.31 -0.89 4.63
CA ALA A 79 -7.48 -0.23 4.05
C ALA A 79 -8.70 -0.31 4.97
N TYR A 80 -8.98 -1.49 5.53
CA TYR A 80 -10.18 -1.75 6.32
C TYR A 80 -10.21 -1.03 7.67
N THR A 81 -9.09 -0.43 8.09
CA THR A 81 -9.12 0.55 9.20
C THR A 81 -10.04 1.74 8.92
N GLN A 82 -10.36 2.00 7.64
CA GLN A 82 -11.20 3.12 7.23
C GLN A 82 -12.67 2.72 7.01
N LEU A 83 -13.02 1.44 7.18
CA LEU A 83 -14.39 0.97 6.99
C LEU A 83 -15.35 1.73 7.90
N GLY A 84 -16.41 2.31 7.33
CA GLY A 84 -17.38 3.12 8.08
C GLY A 84 -16.91 4.53 8.43
N MET A 85 -15.66 4.91 8.12
CA MET A 85 -15.18 6.29 8.31
C MET A 85 -15.65 7.19 7.19
N SER A 86 -15.88 8.47 7.50
CA SER A 86 -16.21 9.49 6.49
C SER A 86 -15.11 9.58 5.43
N ARG A 87 -15.51 9.67 4.16
CA ARG A 87 -14.63 9.93 3.00
C ARG A 87 -14.13 11.37 2.97
N VAL A 88 -14.92 12.30 3.50
CA VAL A 88 -14.47 13.66 3.79
C VAL A 88 -13.77 13.63 5.13
N PHE A 89 -12.47 13.91 5.15
CA PHE A 89 -11.70 14.01 6.38
C PHE A 89 -10.89 15.29 6.42
N PHE A 90 -10.72 15.82 7.63
CA PHE A 90 -9.97 17.05 7.85
C PHE A 90 -8.49 16.76 8.04
N ALA A 91 -7.63 17.76 7.80
CA ALA A 91 -6.19 17.64 7.99
C ALA A 91 -5.80 17.20 9.41
N THR A 92 -6.63 17.52 10.41
CA THR A 92 -6.47 17.14 11.82
C THR A 92 -6.71 15.65 12.08
N GLU A 93 -7.48 14.96 11.24
CA GLU A 93 -7.76 13.52 11.36
C GLU A 93 -6.70 12.66 10.67
N LYS A 94 -5.91 13.25 9.75
CA LYS A 94 -4.88 12.54 8.99
C LYS A 94 -3.89 11.78 9.88
N PRO A 95 -3.29 12.37 10.93
CA PRO A 95 -2.32 11.65 11.76
C PRO A 95 -2.93 10.45 12.48
N TYR A 96 -4.18 10.56 12.93
CA TYR A 96 -4.89 9.47 13.59
C TYR A 96 -5.16 8.31 12.62
N ARG A 97 -5.64 8.62 11.40
CA ARG A 97 -5.86 7.59 10.37
C ARG A 97 -4.55 6.95 9.90
N ASP A 98 -3.47 7.70 9.81
CA ASP A 98 -2.14 7.17 9.52
C ASP A 98 -1.68 6.20 10.62
N GLN A 99 -1.85 6.58 11.89
CA GLN A 99 -1.51 5.72 13.02
C GLN A 99 -2.29 4.39 13.00
N LEU A 100 -3.60 4.43 12.74
CA LEU A 100 -4.42 3.21 12.63
C LEU A 100 -3.94 2.29 11.51
N ARG A 101 -3.66 2.86 10.33
CA ARG A 101 -3.12 2.15 9.18
C ARG A 101 -1.81 1.44 9.49
N THR A 102 -0.93 2.13 10.21
CA THR A 102 0.38 1.60 10.60
C THR A 102 0.28 0.49 11.61
N GLN A 103 -0.55 0.65 12.64
CA GLN A 103 -0.80 -0.41 13.62
C GLN A 103 -1.38 -1.66 12.95
N ALA A 104 -2.33 -1.50 12.02
CA ALA A 104 -2.90 -2.60 11.26
C ALA A 104 -1.86 -3.29 10.35
N GLY A 105 -1.03 -2.52 9.66
CA GLY A 105 0.05 -3.05 8.83
C GLY A 105 1.10 -3.84 9.63
N MET A 106 1.52 -3.30 10.78
CA MET A 106 2.44 -3.98 11.70
C MET A 106 1.85 -5.28 12.25
N ALA A 107 0.56 -5.28 12.64
CA ALA A 107 -0.12 -6.47 13.11
C ALA A 107 -0.22 -7.54 12.02
N ALA A 108 -0.52 -7.14 10.78
CA ALA A 108 -0.52 -8.06 9.63
C ALA A 108 0.86 -8.68 9.38
N VAL A 109 1.92 -7.88 9.48
CA VAL A 109 3.31 -8.37 9.37
C VAL A 109 3.66 -9.37 10.48
N GLN A 110 3.20 -9.14 11.72
CA GLN A 110 3.38 -10.11 12.81
C GLN A 110 2.67 -11.43 12.50
N GLU A 111 1.44 -11.37 12.00
CA GLU A 111 0.65 -12.54 11.59
C GLU A 111 1.34 -13.31 10.44
N ILE A 112 1.85 -12.61 9.42
CA ILE A 112 2.59 -13.22 8.31
C ILE A 112 3.85 -13.93 8.79
N ASN A 113 4.61 -13.29 9.68
CA ASN A 113 5.84 -13.84 10.25
C ASN A 113 5.59 -15.10 11.10
N GLN A 114 4.43 -15.20 11.77
CA GLN A 114 4.06 -16.40 12.50
C GLN A 114 3.74 -17.56 11.56
N ARG A 115 3.14 -17.27 10.41
CA ARG A 115 2.78 -18.27 9.38
C ARG A 115 3.97 -18.72 8.53
N ASN A 116 4.97 -17.85 8.36
CA ASN A 116 6.11 -18.05 7.46
C ASN A 116 7.45 -17.94 8.20
N PRO A 117 7.83 -18.90 9.05
CA PRO A 117 9.04 -18.78 9.88
C PRO A 117 10.35 -18.71 9.07
N SER A 118 10.35 -19.18 7.82
CA SER A 118 11.50 -19.15 6.92
C SER A 118 11.81 -17.77 6.34
N VAL A 119 10.88 -16.81 6.45
CA VAL A 119 11.01 -15.47 5.89
C VAL A 119 10.65 -14.45 6.95
N ARG A 120 11.45 -13.39 7.07
CA ARG A 120 11.18 -12.33 8.05
C ARG A 120 10.81 -11.02 7.35
N PHE A 121 9.59 -10.58 7.60
CA PHE A 121 9.06 -9.27 7.21
C PHE A 121 9.31 -8.26 8.33
N THR A 122 9.84 -7.09 7.99
CA THR A 122 9.98 -5.95 8.93
C THR A 122 9.36 -4.70 8.34
N TYR A 123 8.48 -4.06 9.11
CA TYR A 123 7.71 -2.88 8.72
C TYR A 123 8.34 -1.63 9.33
N HIS A 124 8.69 -0.65 8.49
CA HIS A 124 9.31 0.60 8.90
C HIS A 124 8.54 1.79 8.33
N GLU A 125 8.32 2.80 9.15
CA GLU A 125 7.83 4.09 8.69
C GLU A 125 8.96 5.09 8.55
N THR A 126 8.93 5.84 7.46
CA THR A 126 9.86 6.93 7.19
C THR A 126 9.07 8.11 6.63
N VAL A 127 9.49 9.33 6.93
CA VAL A 127 8.96 10.51 6.23
C VAL A 127 9.92 10.80 5.08
N GLU A 128 9.52 10.44 3.87
CA GLU A 128 10.26 10.71 2.62
C GLU A 128 9.36 11.47 1.65
N ASN A 129 9.91 12.41 0.88
CA ASN A 129 9.19 13.02 -0.24
C ASN A 129 9.11 12.00 -1.39
N MET A 130 7.98 11.32 -1.55
CA MET A 130 7.79 10.37 -2.65
C MET A 130 7.16 11.05 -3.87
N GLN A 131 7.84 10.98 -5.02
CA GLN A 131 7.24 11.30 -6.32
C GLN A 131 6.54 10.05 -6.86
N ILE A 132 5.21 10.09 -6.97
CA ILE A 132 4.43 9.03 -7.62
C ILE A 132 3.97 9.55 -8.98
N SER A 133 4.14 8.74 -10.02
CA SER A 133 3.55 9.04 -11.33
C SER A 133 2.04 8.81 -11.26
N LEU A 134 1.29 9.83 -10.86
CA LEU A 134 -0.16 9.78 -10.84
C LEU A 134 -0.72 10.24 -12.19
N ALA A 135 -0.90 9.29 -13.12
CA ALA A 135 -1.81 9.53 -14.23
C ALA A 135 -3.26 9.44 -13.72
N TRP A 136 -3.83 10.59 -13.33
CA TRP A 136 -5.25 10.73 -12.96
C TRP A 136 -6.18 10.76 -14.18
N SER A 137 -5.86 10.01 -15.24
CA SER A 137 -6.66 9.96 -16.45
C SER A 137 -7.16 8.56 -16.74
N ASN A 138 -8.48 8.45 -16.92
CA ASN A 138 -9.15 7.27 -17.45
C ASN A 138 -8.98 7.15 -18.98
N ASP A 139 -8.33 8.12 -19.62
CA ASP A 139 -8.11 8.13 -21.07
C ASP A 139 -6.72 7.54 -21.43
N PRO A 140 -6.67 6.42 -22.17
CA PRO A 140 -5.42 5.77 -22.58
C PRO A 140 -4.56 6.64 -23.51
N ALA A 141 -5.13 7.58 -24.26
CA ALA A 141 -4.37 8.47 -25.15
C ALA A 141 -3.53 9.50 -24.38
N VAL A 142 -3.98 9.89 -23.17
CA VAL A 142 -3.26 10.85 -22.31
C VAL A 142 -2.06 10.21 -21.61
N ARG A 143 -2.10 8.88 -21.38
CA ARG A 143 -1.04 8.12 -20.70
C ARG A 143 0.30 8.10 -21.44
N LEU A 144 0.26 8.19 -22.78
CA LEU A 144 1.47 8.15 -23.62
C LEU A 144 2.12 9.53 -23.82
N GLY A 145 1.42 10.62 -23.51
CA GLY A 145 1.87 11.99 -23.80
C GLY A 145 2.26 12.84 -22.60
N THR A 146 1.94 12.44 -21.36
CA THR A 146 2.17 13.28 -20.17
C THR A 146 3.05 12.61 -19.11
N ARG A 147 4.27 13.12 -18.94
CA ARG A 147 5.06 12.96 -17.70
C ARG A 147 4.44 13.84 -16.60
N ASN A 148 3.21 13.54 -16.20
CA ASN A 148 2.61 14.18 -15.03
C ASN A 148 3.12 13.46 -13.78
N GLN A 149 4.34 13.79 -13.35
CA GLN A 149 4.79 13.49 -12.00
C GLN A 149 4.02 14.39 -11.04
N ALA A 150 3.07 13.83 -10.31
CA ALA A 150 2.39 14.57 -9.27
C ALA A 150 3.24 14.46 -7.99
N HIS A 151 3.59 15.62 -7.42
CA HIS A 151 4.00 15.66 -6.03
C HIS A 151 2.82 15.24 -5.18
N VAL A 152 2.82 13.99 -4.73
CA VAL A 152 2.13 13.65 -3.49
C VAL A 152 2.90 14.44 -2.43
N GLY A 153 2.23 15.30 -1.65
CA GLY A 153 2.87 16.15 -0.64
C GLY A 153 3.58 15.32 0.45
N ASN A 154 3.51 15.73 1.72
CA ASN A 154 4.03 14.91 2.82
C ASN A 154 3.23 13.60 2.95
N ALA A 155 3.60 12.59 2.16
CA ALA A 155 3.07 11.24 2.22
C ALA A 155 3.88 10.43 3.22
N THR A 156 3.20 9.64 4.03
CA THR A 156 3.88 8.69 4.91
C THR A 156 4.43 7.58 4.04
N VAL A 157 5.76 7.47 3.97
CA VAL A 157 6.44 6.43 3.20
C VAL A 157 6.66 5.24 4.10
N THR A 158 6.12 4.11 3.68
CA THR A 158 6.28 2.87 4.41
C THR A 158 7.27 2.00 3.67
N VAL A 159 8.23 1.41 4.38
CA VAL A 159 9.21 0.50 3.81
C VAL A 159 9.04 -0.86 4.47
N LEU A 160 8.84 -1.88 3.65
CA LEU A 160 8.80 -3.27 4.07
C LEU A 160 10.08 -3.95 3.59
N TYR A 161 10.85 -4.51 4.53
CA TYR A 161 11.99 -5.36 4.22
C TYR A 161 11.60 -6.82 4.42
N ILE A 162 12.07 -7.67 3.52
CA ILE A 162 11.83 -9.11 3.55
C ILE A 162 13.20 -9.79 3.52
N CYS A 163 13.58 -10.40 4.63
CA CYS A 163 14.80 -11.19 4.75
C CYS A 163 14.46 -12.65 4.52
N VAL A 164 15.06 -13.23 3.48
CA VAL A 164 14.92 -14.64 3.13
C VAL A 164 16.14 -15.37 3.71
N ASN A 165 15.97 -15.99 4.89
CA ASN A 165 17.03 -16.72 5.60
C ASN A 165 17.17 -18.16 5.07
#